data_AF-G2EBF5-F1
#
_entry.id   AF-G2EBF5-F1
#
_cell.length_a   1.000
_cell.length_b   1.000
_cell.length_c   1.000
_cell.angle_alpha   90.00
_cell.angle_beta   90.00
_cell.angle_gamma   90.00
#
_symmetry.space_group_name_H-M   'P 1'
#
loop_
_entity.id
_entity.type
_entity.pdbx_description
1 polymer ?
#
loop_
_entity_poly.entity_id
_entity_poly.type
_entity_poly.pdbx_seq_one_letter_code
_entity_poly.pdbx_strand_id
1 'polypeptide(L)'
;MRKTIVILILNCLLISCGQNKNEKKEAKSKKPEQNFLTLRLADNEFIEFNIDTLSDFNEIIKIIEKIDCRKNYALFKLETEKEIFNIHPLQLCEDIFDYKLREIIYINTDSITVNYELKYPIDSLKTVLNNHLRNPNDDKNFPSSDEKKLISINVDSNKNIIETKKLLLKIIANINELNTKANYSFMFEERGIIQIEE
;
A
#
# COMPACT_ATOMS: atom_id res chain seq x y z
N MET A 1 14.10 0.43 89.19
CA MET A 1 13.70 0.84 87.83
C MET A 1 14.42 -0.06 86.83
N ARG A 2 13.66 -0.84 86.07
CA ARG A 2 14.07 -2.06 85.35
C ARG A 2 14.60 -1.74 83.95
N LYS A 3 15.76 -2.31 83.59
CA LYS A 3 16.11 -2.64 82.20
C LYS A 3 16.82 -3.99 82.22
N THR A 4 16.09 -5.04 81.85
CA THR A 4 16.61 -6.40 81.73
C THR A 4 16.05 -7.00 80.46
N ILE A 5 16.94 -7.66 79.69
CA ILE A 5 16.75 -8.99 79.06
C ILE A 5 15.83 -9.02 77.82
N VAL A 6 16.02 -9.76 76.73
CA VAL A 6 17.04 -10.61 76.07
C VAL A 6 16.29 -11.18 74.84
N ILE A 7 16.94 -11.22 73.68
CA ILE A 7 17.00 -12.28 72.64
C ILE A 7 15.71 -13.02 72.16
N LEU A 8 15.70 -13.34 70.84
CA LEU A 8 14.95 -14.38 70.09
C LEU A 8 13.47 -14.03 69.81
N ILE A 9 12.90 -14.22 68.62
CA ILE A 9 12.68 -15.46 67.82
C ILE A 9 12.27 -14.96 66.40
N LEU A 10 13.03 -15.21 65.33
CA LEU A 10 12.94 -16.36 64.43
C LEU A 10 11.51 -16.91 64.20
N ASN A 11 10.67 -16.26 63.39
CA ASN A 11 9.64 -16.96 62.61
C ASN A 11 8.97 -16.04 61.58
N CYS A 12 9.55 -15.99 60.38
CA CYS A 12 8.79 -16.05 59.12
C CYS A 12 9.74 -16.59 58.06
N LEU A 13 10.30 -17.77 58.34
CA LEU A 13 10.77 -18.68 57.32
C LEU A 13 9.52 -19.29 56.66
N LEU A 14 9.48 -19.18 55.33
CA LEU A 14 8.84 -20.11 54.39
C LEU A 14 7.31 -20.03 54.21
N ILE A 15 6.89 -19.36 53.13
CA ILE A 15 6.06 -19.91 52.03
C ILE A 15 6.55 -19.14 50.78
N SER A 16 7.44 -19.68 49.96
CA SER A 16 7.23 -20.73 48.94
C SER A 16 6.58 -20.21 47.65
N CYS A 17 7.24 -20.58 46.55
CA CYS A 17 6.77 -20.70 45.17
C CYS A 17 6.55 -19.43 44.34
N GLY A 18 7.41 -19.30 43.33
CA GLY A 18 7.12 -18.47 42.17
C GLY A 18 8.37 -18.16 41.37
N GLN A 19 8.96 -19.17 40.74
CA GLN A 19 9.83 -18.96 39.58
C GLN A 19 9.04 -18.22 38.51
N ASN A 20 8.99 -16.89 38.56
CA ASN A 20 8.69 -16.12 37.36
C ASN A 20 10.02 -15.94 36.64
N LYS A 21 10.35 -16.96 35.84
CA LYS A 21 11.02 -16.70 34.57
C LYS A 21 10.19 -15.62 33.91
N ASN A 22 10.61 -14.37 34.05
CA ASN A 22 10.26 -13.35 33.09
C ASN A 22 10.96 -13.77 31.80
N GLU A 23 10.39 -14.75 31.12
CA GLU A 23 10.42 -14.77 29.67
C GLU A 23 9.92 -13.38 29.29
N LYS A 24 10.87 -12.49 28.98
CA LYS A 24 10.59 -11.36 28.12
C LYS A 24 10.04 -12.00 26.84
N LYS A 25 8.73 -12.21 26.80
CA LYS A 25 8.01 -12.14 25.54
C LYS A 25 8.32 -10.74 25.06
N GLU A 26 9.37 -10.62 24.23
CA GLU A 26 9.47 -9.49 23.32
C GLU A 26 8.07 -9.38 22.72
N ALA A 27 7.34 -8.35 23.14
CA ALA A 27 6.11 -8.01 22.48
C ALA A 27 6.54 -7.80 21.03
N LYS A 28 6.23 -8.77 20.15
CA LYS A 28 6.46 -8.63 18.72
C LYS A 28 5.77 -7.32 18.36
N SER A 29 6.55 -6.29 18.12
CA SER A 29 6.02 -4.98 17.80
C SER A 29 5.17 -5.17 16.56
N LYS A 30 3.85 -4.96 16.68
CA LYS A 30 2.94 -5.14 15.56
C LYS A 30 3.26 -4.02 14.58
N LYS A 31 3.64 -4.36 13.36
CA LYS A 31 3.91 -3.39 12.28
C LYS A 31 2.67 -2.50 12.10
N PRO A 32 2.83 -1.18 11.86
CA PRO A 32 1.73 -0.33 11.42
C PRO A 32 1.15 -0.86 10.12
N GLU A 33 -0.16 -0.74 9.96
CA GLU A 33 -0.90 -1.18 8.77
C GLU A 33 -1.52 0.04 8.09
N GLN A 34 -1.17 0.28 6.83
CA GLN A 34 -1.68 1.38 6.02
C GLN A 34 -2.50 0.83 4.86
N ASN A 35 -3.69 1.41 4.69
CA ASN A 35 -4.65 0.99 3.67
C ASN A 35 -4.68 1.98 2.50
N PHE A 36 -4.54 1.46 1.29
CA PHE A 36 -4.70 2.17 0.03
C PHE A 36 -5.93 1.62 -0.70
N LEU A 37 -7.12 2.01 -0.21
CA LEU A 37 -8.40 1.49 -0.70
C LEU A 37 -9.04 2.43 -1.72
N THR A 38 -9.44 1.88 -2.86
CA THR A 38 -10.38 2.53 -3.78
C THR A 38 -11.81 2.36 -3.23
N LEU A 39 -12.51 3.46 -2.94
CA LEU A 39 -13.85 3.42 -2.32
C LEU A 39 -14.92 2.92 -3.29
N ARG A 40 -15.27 1.63 -3.19
CA ARG A 40 -16.59 1.06 -3.56
C ARG A 40 -16.92 -0.08 -2.59
N LEU A 41 -17.52 0.26 -1.44
CA LEU A 41 -17.96 -0.74 -0.46
C LEU A 41 -19.47 -0.90 -0.56
N ALA A 42 -19.91 -1.86 -1.38
CA ALA A 42 -21.15 -2.58 -1.17
C ALA A 42 -20.76 -4.03 -0.92
N ASP A 43 -21.16 -4.59 0.22
CA ASP A 43 -21.20 -6.00 0.69
C ASP A 43 -20.16 -7.06 0.22
N ASN A 44 -19.08 -6.65 -0.45
CA ASN A 44 -18.11 -7.54 -1.06
C ASN A 44 -16.98 -7.90 -0.08
N GLU A 45 -16.53 -9.15 -0.14
CA GLU A 45 -15.44 -9.66 0.69
C GLU A 45 -14.07 -9.33 0.07
N PHE A 46 -13.05 -9.14 0.91
CA PHE A 46 -11.67 -9.02 0.42
C PHE A 46 -11.00 -10.39 0.41
N ILE A 47 -10.44 -10.76 -0.75
CA ILE A 47 -9.53 -11.90 -0.88
C ILE A 47 -8.10 -11.36 -0.81
N GLU A 48 -7.36 -11.77 0.20
CA GLU A 48 -6.01 -11.29 0.47
C GLU A 48 -4.95 -12.11 -0.26
N PHE A 49 -3.99 -11.42 -0.87
CA PHE A 49 -2.84 -12.01 -1.55
C PHE A 49 -1.56 -11.39 -1.01
N ASN A 50 -0.53 -12.20 -0.72
CA ASN A 50 0.78 -11.69 -0.38
C ASN A 50 1.60 -11.46 -1.66
N ILE A 51 1.96 -10.22 -1.95
CA ILE A 51 2.77 -9.88 -3.14
C ILE A 51 4.07 -10.68 -3.17
N ASP A 52 4.67 -11.01 -2.03
CA ASP A 52 5.95 -11.72 -1.96
C ASP A 52 5.88 -13.17 -2.43
N THR A 53 4.66 -13.70 -2.60
CA THR A 53 4.44 -15.07 -3.08
C THR A 53 4.29 -15.16 -4.59
N LEU A 54 4.25 -14.02 -5.28
CA LEU A 54 4.02 -13.95 -6.72
C LEU A 54 5.35 -13.96 -7.50
N SER A 55 5.36 -14.47 -8.73
CA SER A 55 6.57 -14.49 -9.58
C SER A 55 6.90 -13.11 -10.16
N ASP A 56 5.88 -12.40 -10.62
CA ASP A 56 5.97 -11.19 -11.43
C ASP A 56 4.65 -10.40 -11.38
N PHE A 57 4.63 -9.26 -12.07
CA PHE A 57 3.45 -8.40 -12.16
C PHE A 57 2.27 -9.04 -12.92
N ASN A 58 2.52 -9.95 -13.86
CA ASN A 58 1.44 -10.61 -14.60
C ASN A 58 0.61 -11.54 -13.71
N GLU A 59 1.19 -12.09 -12.64
CA GLU A 59 0.39 -12.83 -11.66
C GLU A 59 -0.61 -11.95 -10.91
N ILE A 60 -0.26 -10.69 -10.62
CA ILE A 60 -1.20 -9.71 -10.05
C ILE A 60 -2.35 -9.46 -11.01
N ILE A 61 -2.07 -9.26 -12.30
CA ILE A 61 -3.10 -9.05 -13.33
C ILE A 61 -4.01 -10.28 -13.42
N LYS A 62 -3.45 -11.49 -13.54
CA LYS A 62 -4.22 -12.75 -13.58
C LYS A 62 -5.11 -12.95 -12.35
N ILE A 63 -4.67 -12.52 -11.17
CA ILE A 63 -5.47 -12.58 -9.94
C ILE A 63 -6.68 -11.66 -10.08
N ILE A 64 -6.48 -10.42 -10.51
CA ILE A 64 -7.55 -9.43 -10.67
C ILE A 64 -8.58 -9.90 -11.70
N GLU A 65 -8.13 -10.41 -12.84
CA GLU A 65 -9.00 -10.92 -13.91
C GLU A 65 -9.84 -12.13 -13.51
N LYS A 66 -9.34 -12.96 -12.58
CA LYS A 66 -10.04 -14.17 -12.11
C LYS A 66 -11.02 -13.89 -10.98
N ILE A 67 -10.92 -12.75 -10.31
CA ILE A 67 -11.79 -12.41 -9.20
C ILE A 67 -13.14 -11.96 -9.74
N ASP A 68 -14.21 -12.59 -9.24
CA ASP A 68 -15.58 -12.12 -9.46
C ASP A 68 -15.77 -10.81 -8.68
N CYS A 69 -15.46 -9.69 -9.33
CA CYS A 69 -15.44 -8.39 -8.70
C CYS A 69 -16.84 -7.89 -8.26
N ARG A 70 -17.92 -8.61 -8.60
CA ARG A 70 -19.27 -8.40 -8.06
C ARG A 70 -19.47 -8.99 -6.67
N LYS A 71 -18.56 -9.85 -6.20
CA LYS A 71 -18.64 -10.53 -4.90
C LYS A 71 -17.42 -10.28 -4.04
N ASN A 72 -16.24 -10.20 -4.67
CA ASN A 72 -14.97 -10.18 -3.97
C ASN A 72 -14.05 -9.09 -4.55
N TYR A 73 -13.16 -8.56 -3.73
CA TYR A 73 -12.10 -7.64 -4.17
C TYR A 73 -10.72 -8.19 -3.83
N ALA A 74 -9.74 -7.98 -4.72
CA ALA A 74 -8.34 -8.30 -4.41
C ALA A 74 -7.77 -7.30 -3.40
N LEU A 75 -7.16 -7.81 -2.34
CA LEU A 75 -6.33 -7.03 -1.44
C LEU A 75 -4.91 -7.56 -1.49
N PHE A 76 -3.98 -6.76 -2.00
CA PHE A 76 -2.57 -7.14 -2.08
C PHE A 76 -1.82 -6.61 -0.86
N LYS A 77 -1.27 -7.54 -0.06
CA LYS A 77 -0.41 -7.25 1.08
C LYS A 77 1.04 -7.11 0.64
N LEU A 78 1.62 -5.96 0.93
CA LEU A 78 3.03 -5.65 0.74
C LEU A 78 3.66 -5.42 2.11
N GLU A 79 4.51 -6.34 2.53
CA GLU A 79 5.20 -6.23 3.81
C GLU A 79 6.62 -5.68 3.65
N THR A 80 6.98 -4.76 4.53
CA THR A 80 8.37 -4.35 4.78
C THR A 80 8.78 -4.77 6.18
N GLU A 81 10.04 -4.54 6.56
CA GLU A 81 10.49 -4.76 7.95
C GLU A 81 9.70 -3.91 8.95
N LYS A 82 9.26 -2.72 8.53
CA LYS A 82 8.66 -1.71 9.41
C LYS A 82 7.14 -1.72 9.37
N GLU A 83 6.54 -1.85 8.19
CA GLU A 83 5.14 -1.54 7.90
C GLU A 83 4.51 -2.57 6.96
N ILE A 84 3.18 -2.71 7.05
CA ILE A 84 2.36 -3.50 6.15
C ILE A 84 1.48 -2.54 5.34
N PHE A 85 1.52 -2.66 4.01
CA PHE A 85 0.67 -1.90 3.10
C PHE A 85 -0.37 -2.83 2.49
N ASN A 86 -1.64 -2.49 2.64
CA ASN A 86 -2.73 -3.16 1.96
C ASN A 86 -3.16 -2.33 0.76
N ILE A 87 -2.96 -2.88 -0.43
CA ILE A 87 -3.22 -2.22 -1.71
C ILE A 87 -4.44 -2.85 -2.35
N HIS A 88 -5.49 -2.05 -2.54
CA HIS A 88 -6.71 -2.46 -3.23
C HIS A 88 -6.81 -1.70 -4.56
N PRO A 89 -6.35 -2.32 -5.67
CA PRO A 89 -6.51 -1.74 -6.99
C PRO A 89 -7.99 -1.68 -7.36
N LEU A 90 -8.35 -0.65 -8.12
CA LEU A 90 -9.64 -0.53 -8.76
C LEU A 90 -9.87 -1.77 -9.65
N GLN A 91 -10.95 -2.49 -9.38
CA GLN A 91 -11.42 -3.59 -10.22
C GLN A 91 -12.67 -3.13 -10.97
N LEU A 92 -12.64 -3.24 -12.30
CA LEU A 92 -13.75 -2.85 -13.16
C LEU A 92 -14.58 -4.09 -13.51
N CYS A 93 -15.83 -4.13 -13.05
CA CYS A 93 -16.78 -5.21 -13.35
C CYS A 93 -17.69 -4.91 -14.54
N GLU A 94 -17.59 -3.71 -15.09
CA GLU A 94 -18.44 -3.18 -16.14
C GLU A 94 -17.58 -2.46 -17.17
N ASP A 95 -18.03 -2.48 -18.43
CA ASP A 95 -17.23 -2.11 -19.60
C ASP A 95 -17.02 -0.59 -19.75
N ILE A 96 -17.71 0.25 -18.97
CA ILE A 96 -17.69 1.70 -19.15
C ILE A 96 -17.09 2.37 -17.92
N PHE A 97 -15.81 2.71 -18.02
CA PHE A 97 -15.17 3.64 -17.11
C PHE A 97 -14.88 4.93 -17.85
N ASP A 98 -15.75 5.92 -17.68
CA ASP A 98 -15.58 7.25 -18.28
C ASP A 98 -14.57 8.06 -17.46
N TYR A 99 -13.45 8.40 -18.07
CA TYR A 99 -12.41 9.25 -17.51
C TYR A 99 -11.77 10.11 -18.59
N LYS A 100 -11.27 11.29 -18.19
CA LYS A 100 -10.45 12.13 -19.05
C LYS A 100 -9.01 11.63 -19.01
N LEU A 101 -8.27 11.74 -20.11
CA LEU A 101 -6.88 11.28 -20.17
C LEU A 101 -5.99 11.91 -19.09
N ARG A 102 -6.23 13.17 -18.72
CA ARG A 102 -5.54 13.86 -17.62
C ARG A 102 -5.87 13.32 -16.23
N GLU A 103 -6.96 12.57 -16.05
CA GLU A 103 -7.33 11.96 -14.77
C GLU A 103 -6.49 10.72 -14.46
N ILE A 104 -5.69 10.23 -15.41
CA ILE A 104 -4.80 9.08 -15.24
C ILE A 104 -3.34 9.50 -15.44
N ILE A 105 -2.50 9.11 -14.49
CA ILE A 105 -1.06 8.96 -14.74
C ILE A 105 -0.73 7.48 -14.84
N TYR A 106 0.14 7.14 -15.77
CA TYR A 106 0.58 5.77 -16.01
C TYR A 106 2.03 5.67 -15.56
N ILE A 107 2.27 4.92 -14.49
CA ILE A 107 3.59 4.75 -13.90
C ILE A 107 4.11 3.37 -14.31
N ASN A 108 5.17 3.37 -15.11
CA ASN A 108 5.93 2.19 -15.47
C ASN A 108 7.20 2.10 -14.60
N THR A 109 8.01 1.06 -14.83
CA THR A 109 9.25 0.84 -14.06
C THR A 109 10.24 2.01 -14.16
N ASP A 110 10.35 2.61 -15.34
CA ASP A 110 11.37 3.61 -15.68
C ASP A 110 10.80 4.97 -16.10
N SER A 111 9.49 5.06 -16.29
CA SER A 111 8.83 6.19 -16.93
C SER A 111 7.44 6.44 -16.37
N ILE A 112 6.95 7.66 -16.56
CA ILE A 112 5.62 8.08 -16.20
C ILE A 112 5.01 8.78 -17.41
N THR A 113 3.81 8.38 -17.81
CA THR A 113 3.05 9.05 -18.86
C THR A 113 1.88 9.81 -18.25
N VAL A 114 1.75 11.08 -18.63
CA VAL A 114 0.69 11.99 -18.19
C VAL A 114 -0.07 12.45 -19.41
N ASN A 115 -1.41 12.48 -19.33
CA ASN A 115 -2.27 12.98 -20.40
C ASN A 115 -1.92 12.38 -21.78
N TYR A 116 -1.68 11.06 -21.80
CA TYR A 116 -1.33 10.25 -22.98
C TYR A 116 0.04 10.54 -23.64
N GLU A 117 0.48 11.79 -23.71
CA GLU A 117 1.62 12.20 -24.55
C GLU A 117 2.86 12.58 -23.73
N LEU A 118 2.69 13.12 -22.52
CA LEU A 118 3.80 13.67 -21.76
C LEU A 118 4.53 12.55 -21.02
N LYS A 119 5.75 12.25 -21.47
CA LYS A 119 6.63 11.26 -20.85
C LYS A 119 7.63 11.93 -19.92
N TYR A 120 7.69 11.44 -18.69
CA TYR A 120 8.64 11.84 -17.66
C TYR A 120 9.49 10.63 -17.23
N PRO A 121 10.76 10.82 -16.87
CA PRO A 121 11.54 9.76 -16.24
C PRO A 121 10.97 9.46 -14.84
N ILE A 122 11.14 8.22 -14.36
CA ILE A 122 10.66 7.80 -13.03
C ILE A 122 11.24 8.62 -11.86
N ASP A 123 12.34 9.33 -12.07
CA ASP A 123 12.91 10.24 -11.07
C ASP A 123 12.08 11.51 -10.86
N SER A 124 11.19 11.84 -11.80
CA SER A 124 10.23 12.94 -11.67
C SER A 124 8.97 12.56 -10.88
N LEU A 125 8.89 11.33 -10.35
CA LEU A 125 7.68 10.78 -9.72
C LEU A 125 7.07 11.69 -8.65
N LYS A 126 7.89 12.28 -7.77
CA LYS A 126 7.40 13.18 -6.73
C LYS A 126 6.64 14.37 -7.30
N THR A 127 7.23 15.02 -8.30
CA THR A 127 6.66 16.21 -8.95
C THR A 127 5.39 15.84 -9.71
N VAL A 128 5.42 14.75 -10.47
CA VAL A 128 4.26 14.27 -11.23
C VAL A 128 3.12 13.90 -10.29
N LEU A 129 3.36 13.17 -9.20
CA LEU A 129 2.35 12.85 -8.19
C LEU A 129 1.81 14.11 -7.51
N ASN A 130 2.65 15.10 -7.18
CA ASN A 130 2.18 16.35 -6.59
C ASN A 130 1.21 17.09 -7.52
N ASN A 131 1.56 17.18 -8.81
CA ASN A 131 0.72 17.81 -9.81
C ASN A 131 -0.56 17.01 -10.04
N HIS A 132 -0.48 15.68 -10.12
CA HIS A 132 -1.65 14.83 -10.31
C HIS A 132 -2.63 14.89 -9.15
N LEU A 133 -2.12 14.84 -7.92
CA LEU A 133 -2.95 14.73 -6.72
C LEU A 133 -3.47 16.08 -6.23
N ARG A 134 -2.77 17.19 -6.51
CA ARG A 134 -3.09 18.52 -5.95
C ARG A 134 -3.27 19.62 -6.99
N ASN A 135 -2.70 19.44 -8.19
CA ASN A 135 -2.64 20.41 -9.28
C ASN A 135 -2.50 21.88 -8.83
N PRO A 136 -1.44 22.24 -8.07
CA PRO A 136 -1.36 23.53 -7.40
C PRO A 136 -1.22 24.72 -8.38
N ASN A 137 -0.84 24.45 -9.63
CA ASN A 137 -0.61 25.46 -10.67
C ASN A 137 -1.71 25.49 -11.73
N ASP A 138 -2.81 24.74 -11.54
CA ASP A 138 -3.91 24.61 -12.51
C ASP A 138 -3.41 24.22 -13.92
N ASP A 139 -2.47 23.27 -13.96
CA ASP A 139 -1.94 22.74 -15.21
C ASP A 139 -3.00 21.83 -15.86
N LYS A 140 -3.35 22.14 -17.12
CA LYS A 140 -4.39 21.45 -17.89
C LYS A 140 -4.05 19.99 -18.21
N ASN A 141 -2.79 19.59 -18.04
CA ASN A 141 -2.35 18.20 -18.20
C ASN A 141 -2.67 17.33 -16.99
N PHE A 142 -3.09 17.92 -15.87
CA PHE A 142 -3.42 17.24 -14.61
C PHE A 142 -4.88 17.49 -14.24
N PRO A 143 -5.48 16.61 -13.41
CA PRO A 143 -6.89 16.74 -13.08
C PRO A 143 -7.14 17.95 -12.20
N SER A 144 -8.31 18.57 -12.34
CA SER A 144 -8.79 19.59 -11.41
C SER A 144 -9.13 18.96 -10.05
N SER A 145 -9.45 19.80 -9.05
CA SER A 145 -9.74 19.33 -7.69
C SER A 145 -10.93 18.36 -7.60
N ASP A 146 -11.94 18.57 -8.45
CA ASP A 146 -13.18 17.80 -8.54
C ASP A 146 -13.08 16.57 -9.47
N GLU A 147 -12.01 16.48 -10.26
CA GLU A 147 -11.76 15.37 -11.17
C GLU A 147 -11.16 14.16 -10.47
N LYS A 148 -11.34 12.99 -11.10
CA LYS A 148 -10.79 11.72 -10.63
C LYS A 148 -9.26 11.77 -10.70
N LYS A 149 -8.62 11.06 -9.77
CA LYS A 149 -7.15 10.98 -9.65
C LYS A 149 -6.75 9.52 -9.64
N LEU A 150 -6.47 8.98 -10.82
CA LEU A 150 -6.18 7.58 -11.04
C LEU A 150 -4.68 7.41 -11.26
N ILE A 151 -4.11 6.42 -10.59
CA ILE A 151 -2.70 6.05 -10.72
C ILE A 151 -2.69 4.65 -11.30
N SER A 152 -2.49 4.56 -12.62
CA SER A 152 -2.25 3.29 -13.31
C SER A 152 -0.79 2.89 -13.10
N ILE A 153 -0.57 1.63 -12.73
CA ILE A 153 0.74 1.06 -12.47
C ILE A 153 0.90 -0.15 -13.37
N ASN A 154 2.03 -0.21 -14.06
CA ASN A 154 2.43 -1.33 -14.88
C ASN A 154 3.92 -1.63 -14.67
N VAL A 155 4.28 -2.90 -14.67
CA VAL A 155 5.66 -3.36 -14.54
C VAL A 155 5.88 -4.41 -15.61
N ASP A 156 6.95 -4.26 -16.38
CA ASP A 156 7.23 -5.16 -17.51
C ASP A 156 7.21 -6.62 -17.06
N SER A 157 6.53 -7.46 -17.84
CA SER A 157 6.33 -8.88 -17.53
C SER A 157 7.62 -9.70 -17.45
N ASN A 158 8.73 -9.17 -17.99
CA ASN A 158 10.05 -9.78 -17.87
C ASN A 158 10.75 -9.47 -16.54
N LYS A 159 10.17 -8.62 -15.69
CA LYS A 159 10.69 -8.25 -14.37
C LYS A 159 10.13 -9.18 -13.31
N ASN A 160 10.99 -9.57 -12.38
CA ASN A 160 10.60 -10.28 -11.18
C ASN A 160 9.75 -9.38 -10.26
N ILE A 161 8.89 -9.98 -9.43
CA ILE A 161 8.09 -9.31 -8.40
C ILE A 161 8.84 -8.30 -7.52
N ILE A 162 10.16 -8.46 -7.33
CA ILE A 162 11.02 -7.52 -6.61
C ILE A 162 10.94 -6.11 -7.22
N GLU A 163 10.89 -5.98 -8.54
CA GLU A 163 10.80 -4.69 -9.23
C GLU A 163 9.42 -4.06 -9.02
N THR A 164 8.36 -4.88 -9.03
CA THR A 164 7.01 -4.46 -8.63
C THR A 164 7.00 -3.90 -7.22
N LYS A 165 7.58 -4.62 -6.25
CA LYS A 165 7.68 -4.14 -4.87
C LYS A 165 8.41 -2.80 -4.79
N LYS A 166 9.55 -2.67 -5.47
CA LYS A 166 10.33 -1.41 -5.50
C LYS A 166 9.50 -0.26 -6.03
N LEU A 167 8.78 -0.45 -7.14
CA LEU A 167 7.96 0.60 -7.73
C LEU A 167 6.79 0.98 -6.81
N LEU A 168 6.05 0.01 -6.27
CA LEU A 168 4.95 0.25 -5.33
C LEU A 168 5.43 1.01 -4.08
N LEU A 169 6.55 0.60 -3.48
CA LEU A 169 7.12 1.31 -2.33
C LEU A 169 7.57 2.73 -2.69
N LYS A 170 8.15 2.93 -3.88
CA LYS A 170 8.54 4.27 -4.36
C LYS A 170 7.31 5.18 -4.48
N ILE A 171 6.21 4.67 -5.05
CA ILE A 171 4.95 5.42 -5.19
C ILE A 171 4.36 5.74 -3.81
N ILE A 172 4.22 4.73 -2.94
CA ILE A 172 3.68 4.87 -1.59
C ILE A 172 4.47 5.90 -0.78
N ALA A 173 5.80 5.81 -0.78
CA ALA A 173 6.66 6.75 -0.06
C ALA A 173 6.45 8.19 -0.54
N ASN A 174 6.40 8.41 -1.85
CA ASN A 174 6.17 9.74 -2.41
C ASN A 174 4.78 10.29 -2.05
N ILE A 175 3.74 9.46 -2.09
CA ILE A 175 2.38 9.88 -1.70
C ILE A 175 2.33 10.24 -0.21
N ASN A 176 2.94 9.42 0.66
CA ASN A 176 2.99 9.66 2.10
C ASN A 176 3.72 10.98 2.42
N GLU A 177 4.82 11.28 1.71
CA GLU A 177 5.54 12.55 1.85
C GLU A 177 4.72 13.78 1.44
N LEU A 178 3.81 13.63 0.47
CA LEU A 178 2.95 14.73 0.03
C LEU A 178 1.90 15.13 1.08
N ASN A 179 1.62 14.25 2.05
CA ASN A 179 0.62 14.46 3.11
C ASN A 179 -0.72 15.00 2.56
N THR A 180 -1.15 14.46 1.42
CA THR A 180 -2.35 14.91 0.72
C THR A 180 -3.60 14.22 1.24
N LYS A 181 -4.71 14.95 1.31
CA LYS A 181 -6.06 14.42 1.59
C LYS A 181 -6.84 14.12 0.30
N ALA A 182 -6.18 14.18 -0.86
CA ALA A 182 -6.82 13.90 -2.13
C ALA A 182 -7.34 12.45 -2.15
N ASN A 183 -8.56 12.26 -2.66
CA ASN A 183 -9.05 10.94 -3.00
C ASN A 183 -8.38 10.52 -4.32
N TYR A 184 -7.70 9.39 -4.30
CA TYR A 184 -7.11 8.78 -5.49
C TYR A 184 -7.36 7.28 -5.49
N SER A 185 -7.15 6.64 -6.63
CA SER A 185 -7.32 5.19 -6.79
C SER A 185 -6.15 4.61 -7.56
N PHE A 186 -5.72 3.44 -7.16
CA PHE A 186 -4.73 2.67 -7.90
C PHE A 186 -5.41 1.78 -8.93
N MET A 187 -4.73 1.51 -10.03
CA MET A 187 -5.14 0.55 -11.03
C MET A 187 -3.91 -0.24 -11.48
N PHE A 188 -4.05 -1.55 -11.60
CA PHE A 188 -3.01 -2.41 -12.15
C PHE A 188 -3.44 -2.83 -13.56
N GLU A 189 -2.61 -2.53 -14.56
CA GLU A 189 -2.95 -2.78 -15.97
C GLU A 189 -1.78 -3.43 -16.70
N GLU A 190 -2.08 -4.39 -17.58
CA GLU A 190 -1.07 -5.07 -18.41
C GLU A 190 -0.47 -4.16 -19.49
N ARG A 191 -1.22 -3.14 -19.93
CA ARG A 191 -0.82 -2.19 -20.96
C ARG A 191 -0.80 -0.78 -20.37
N GLY A 192 0.34 -0.34 -19.85
CA GLY A 192 0.59 1.10 -19.74
C GLY A 192 0.34 1.70 -21.12
N ILE A 193 -0.56 2.69 -21.22
CA ILE A 193 -1.10 3.29 -22.46
C ILE A 193 -0.78 2.51 -23.75
N ILE A 194 -1.80 1.86 -24.31
CA ILE A 194 -1.75 1.27 -25.66
C ILE A 194 -1.14 2.30 -26.63
N GLN A 195 0.13 2.13 -26.96
CA GLN A 195 0.70 2.69 -28.18
C GLN A 195 0.11 1.85 -29.30
N ILE A 196 -0.84 2.43 -30.03
CA ILE A 196 -1.15 1.92 -31.36
C ILE A 196 0.10 2.26 -32.16
N GLU A 197 0.94 1.27 -32.44
CA GLU A 197 2.00 1.41 -33.43
C GLU A 197 1.30 1.63 -34.80
N GLU A 198 1.59 2.77 -35.43
CA GLU A 198 1.32 2.98 -36.87
C GLU A 198 2.35 2.24 -37.72
#